data_AF-A0A522DY16-F1
#
_entry.id   AF-A0A522DY16-F1
#
_cell.length_a   1.000
_cell.length_b   1.000
_cell.length_c   1.000
_cell.angle_alpha   90.00
_cell.angle_beta   90.00
_cell.angle_gamma   90.00
#
_symmetry.space_group_name_H-M   'P 1'
#
loop_
_entity.id
_entity.type
_entity.pdbx_description
1 polymer ?
#
loop_
_entity_poly.entity_id
_entity_poly.type
_entity_poly.pdbx_seq_one_letter_code
_entity_poly.pdbx_strand_id
1 'polypeptide(L)'
;MNPSRMLIGLIAVFISTQTNAGQLTGDTKLSCEAILCLSSATLPSECSASLKRYFNIWDWDAATMARDRLDFLNKCPVSNSSPQMSEKITRFAQNSGFYRGKKWFDNIDDYRNALYAD
;
A
#
# COMPACT_ATOMS: atom_id res chain seq x y z
N MET A 1 37.01 13.53 -45.99
CA MET A 1 36.08 14.16 -45.02
C MET A 1 34.72 13.54 -45.26
N ASN A 2 34.27 12.70 -44.32
CA ASN A 2 33.16 11.76 -44.50
C ASN A 2 31.80 12.43 -44.30
N PRO A 3 30.80 12.19 -45.17
CA PRO A 3 29.41 12.41 -44.84
C PRO A 3 28.76 11.10 -44.37
N SER A 4 27.77 11.22 -43.48
CA SER A 4 26.92 10.15 -42.94
C SER A 4 27.46 9.43 -41.71
N ARG A 5 26.92 9.81 -40.53
CA ARG A 5 26.37 8.89 -39.53
C ARG A 5 25.72 9.63 -38.35
N MET A 6 24.38 9.60 -38.36
CA MET A 6 23.46 9.55 -37.22
C MET A 6 23.37 10.77 -36.28
N LEU A 7 22.36 11.61 -36.56
CA LEU A 7 21.46 12.17 -35.54
C LEU A 7 20.85 11.01 -34.72
N ILE A 8 20.84 11.12 -33.38
CA ILE A 8 19.65 10.83 -32.54
C ILE A 8 19.71 11.76 -31.32
N GLY A 9 18.71 12.65 -31.20
CA GLY A 9 18.59 13.65 -30.16
C GLY A 9 18.28 13.08 -28.78
N LEU A 10 18.79 13.76 -27.76
CA LEU A 10 18.59 13.44 -26.35
C LEU A 10 17.21 13.99 -25.91
N ILE A 11 16.15 13.28 -26.26
CA ILE A 11 14.79 13.56 -25.75
C ILE A 11 14.66 12.84 -24.41
N ALA A 12 14.71 13.60 -23.32
CA ALA A 12 14.34 13.11 -22.01
C ALA A 12 12.83 12.82 -21.99
N VAL A 13 12.45 11.55 -22.10
CA VAL A 13 11.05 11.12 -21.96
C VAL A 13 10.71 11.14 -20.48
N PHE A 14 10.00 12.17 -20.05
CA PHE A 14 9.29 12.15 -18.77
C PHE A 14 8.13 11.16 -18.90
N ILE A 15 8.31 9.95 -18.38
CA ILE A 15 7.23 8.97 -18.27
C ILE A 15 6.32 9.45 -17.14
N SER A 16 5.30 10.23 -17.47
CA SER A 16 4.20 10.50 -16.56
C SER A 16 3.47 9.17 -16.32
N THR A 17 3.70 8.55 -15.17
CA THR A 17 2.88 7.42 -14.71
C THR A 17 1.47 7.94 -14.46
N GLN A 18 0.61 7.88 -15.49
CA GLN A 18 -0.81 8.12 -15.34
C GLN A 18 -1.38 6.97 -14.52
N THR A 19 -1.41 7.13 -13.20
CA THR A 19 -2.26 6.31 -12.34
C THR A 19 -3.68 6.51 -12.85
N ASN A 20 -4.25 5.46 -13.45
CA ASN A 20 -5.66 5.38 -13.79
C ASN A 20 -6.43 5.43 -12.46
N ALA A 21 -6.65 6.65 -11.96
CA ALA A 21 -7.65 6.92 -10.94
C ALA A 21 -9.01 6.83 -11.62
N GLY A 22 -9.37 5.63 -12.12
CA GLY A 22 -10.78 5.26 -12.14
C GLY A 22 -11.26 5.57 -10.73
N GLN A 23 -12.26 6.44 -10.61
CA GLN A 23 -12.60 7.12 -9.36
C GLN A 23 -13.02 6.08 -8.32
N LEU A 24 -12.04 5.48 -7.64
CA LEU A 24 -12.26 4.58 -6.53
C LEU A 24 -12.84 5.47 -5.44
N THR A 25 -14.04 5.15 -5.00
CA THR A 25 -14.74 5.90 -3.96
C THR A 25 -14.85 5.06 -2.70
N GLY A 26 -14.95 5.73 -1.54
CA GLY A 26 -15.15 5.07 -0.24
C GLY A 26 -14.06 4.07 0.13
N ASP A 27 -14.47 2.95 0.74
CA ASP A 27 -13.55 1.92 1.24
C ASP A 27 -12.70 1.29 0.13
N THR A 28 -13.20 1.18 -1.12
CA THR A 28 -12.43 0.63 -2.25
C THR A 28 -11.16 1.43 -2.54
N LYS A 29 -11.26 2.77 -2.44
CA LYS A 29 -10.11 3.67 -2.58
C LYS A 29 -9.08 3.39 -1.50
N LEU A 30 -9.55 3.39 -0.25
CA LEU A 30 -8.70 3.18 0.92
C LEU A 30 -8.02 1.80 0.88
N SER A 31 -8.71 0.78 0.40
CA SER A 31 -8.14 -0.56 0.22
C SER A 31 -7.00 -0.56 -0.80
N CYS A 32 -7.19 0.02 -1.98
CA CYS A 32 -6.15 0.06 -3.00
C CYS A 32 -4.94 0.91 -2.57
N GLU A 33 -5.19 2.04 -1.91
CA GLU A 33 -4.13 2.86 -1.34
C GLU A 33 -3.41 2.13 -0.20
N ALA A 34 -4.13 1.44 0.69
CA ALA A 34 -3.50 0.66 1.75
C ALA A 34 -2.55 -0.40 1.18
N ILE A 35 -2.95 -1.12 0.12
CA ILE A 35 -2.10 -2.10 -0.56
C ILE A 35 -0.80 -1.46 -1.07
N LEU A 36 -0.92 -0.29 -1.72
CA LEU A 36 0.23 0.44 -2.24
C LEU A 36 1.15 0.91 -1.10
N CYS A 37 0.56 1.48 -0.05
CA CYS A 37 1.27 1.98 1.12
C CYS A 37 1.96 0.87 1.91
N LEU A 38 1.32 -0.30 2.08
CA LEU A 38 1.91 -1.48 2.72
C LEU A 38 3.06 -2.09 1.89
N SER A 39 3.08 -1.84 0.59
CA SER A 39 4.16 -2.25 -0.31
C SER A 39 5.31 -1.24 -0.37
N SER A 40 5.13 -0.04 0.19
CA SER A 40 6.12 1.03 0.20
C SER A 40 7.01 0.95 1.46
N ALA A 41 8.28 1.34 1.31
CA ALA A 41 9.19 1.54 2.44
C ALA A 41 9.07 2.94 3.08
N THR A 42 8.37 3.86 2.41
CA THR A 42 8.17 5.25 2.87
C THR A 42 6.68 5.54 3.02
N LEU A 43 6.33 6.31 4.06
CA LEU A 43 4.97 6.61 4.46
C LEU A 43 4.66 8.09 4.18
N PRO A 44 4.28 8.44 2.94
CA PRO A 44 3.82 9.79 2.65
C PRO A 44 2.50 10.07 3.41
N SER A 45 2.21 11.35 3.68
CA SER A 45 0.97 11.81 4.34
C SER A 45 -0.31 11.28 3.67
N GLU A 46 -0.25 11.03 2.36
CA GLU A 46 -1.36 10.47 1.58
C GLU A 46 -1.77 9.06 2.05
N CYS A 47 -0.85 8.31 2.67
CA CYS A 47 -1.11 6.96 3.17
C CYS A 47 -1.86 6.95 4.51
N SER A 48 -1.90 8.06 5.24
CA SER A 48 -2.38 8.09 6.62
C SER A 48 -3.84 7.65 6.76
N ALA A 49 -4.72 8.06 5.84
CA ALA A 49 -6.14 7.70 5.88
C ALA A 49 -6.36 6.20 5.62
N SER A 50 -5.69 5.67 4.60
CA SER A 50 -5.82 4.29 4.14
C SER A 50 -5.22 3.29 5.14
N LEU A 51 -4.06 3.62 5.69
CA LEU A 51 -3.45 2.86 6.78
C LEU A 51 -4.25 2.96 8.07
N LYS A 52 -4.82 4.13 8.39
CA LYS A 52 -5.67 4.27 9.59
C LYS A 52 -6.87 3.34 9.49
N ARG A 53 -7.53 3.27 8.33
CA ARG A 53 -8.64 2.34 8.10
C ARG A 53 -8.20 0.88 8.27
N TYR A 54 -7.05 0.52 7.70
CA TYR A 54 -6.47 -0.82 7.76
C TYR A 54 -6.13 -1.27 9.19
N PHE A 55 -5.39 -0.45 9.93
CA PHE A 55 -4.96 -0.78 11.29
C PHE A 55 -6.09 -0.67 12.33
N ASN A 56 -7.15 0.08 12.04
CA ASN A 56 -8.36 0.12 12.86
C ASN A 56 -9.21 -1.15 12.73
N ILE A 57 -8.91 -2.04 11.77
CA ILE A 57 -9.43 -3.41 11.76
C ILE A 57 -8.59 -4.21 12.75
N TRP A 58 -9.13 -4.39 13.94
CA TRP A 58 -8.50 -5.13 15.03
C TRP A 58 -9.52 -6.05 15.69
N ASP A 59 -9.07 -7.26 15.98
CA ASP A 59 -9.79 -8.24 16.78
C ASP A 59 -8.80 -8.89 17.76
N TRP A 60 -9.32 -9.44 18.86
CA TRP A 60 -8.51 -10.18 19.84
C TRP A 60 -8.09 -11.55 19.27
N ASP A 61 -8.89 -12.12 18.37
CA ASP A 61 -8.54 -13.31 17.61
C ASP A 61 -7.77 -12.94 16.34
N ALA A 62 -6.52 -13.39 16.25
CA ALA A 62 -5.64 -13.12 15.13
C ALA A 62 -6.17 -13.69 13.80
N ALA A 63 -6.88 -14.81 13.83
CA ALA A 63 -7.47 -15.40 12.63
C ALA A 63 -8.63 -14.54 12.12
N THR A 64 -9.51 -14.09 13.01
CA THR A 64 -10.61 -13.18 12.71
C THR A 64 -10.11 -11.84 12.19
N MET A 65 -9.12 -11.23 12.85
CA MET A 65 -8.49 -9.99 12.40
C MET A 65 -7.88 -10.13 11.00
N ALA A 66 -7.13 -11.21 10.75
CA ALA A 66 -6.52 -11.44 9.43
C ALA A 66 -7.58 -11.63 8.34
N ARG A 67 -8.68 -12.33 8.63
CA ARG A 67 -9.81 -12.47 7.71
C ARG A 67 -10.43 -11.11 7.38
N ASP A 68 -10.72 -10.28 8.38
CA ASP A 68 -11.34 -8.97 8.15
C ASP A 68 -10.42 -7.99 7.41
N ARG A 69 -9.11 -8.04 7.68
CA ARG A 69 -8.10 -7.29 6.93
C ARG A 69 -8.02 -7.75 5.49
N LEU A 70 -8.06 -9.07 5.25
CA LEU A 70 -8.10 -9.64 3.91
C LEU A 70 -9.35 -9.20 3.16
N ASP A 71 -10.52 -9.23 3.80
CA ASP A 71 -11.79 -8.77 3.23
C ASP A 71 -11.75 -7.28 2.86
N PHE A 72 -11.13 -6.44 3.70
CA PHE A 72 -10.88 -5.04 3.37
C PHE A 72 -9.96 -4.89 2.16
N LEU A 73 -8.79 -5.54 2.14
CA LEU A 73 -7.85 -5.45 1.02
C LEU A 73 -8.45 -5.99 -0.29
N ASN A 74 -9.31 -7.00 -0.21
CA ASN A 74 -10.02 -7.58 -1.36
C ASN A 74 -11.09 -6.68 -1.99
N LYS A 75 -11.46 -5.57 -1.35
CA LYS A 75 -12.27 -4.54 -2.02
C LYS A 75 -11.52 -3.93 -3.20
N CYS A 76 -10.20 -3.94 -3.18
CA CYS A 76 -9.42 -3.45 -4.30
C CYS A 76 -9.41 -4.48 -5.44
N PRO A 77 -9.83 -4.15 -6.66
CA PRO A 77 -9.89 -5.09 -7.78
C PRO A 77 -8.52 -5.68 -8.17
N VAL A 78 -7.43 -5.03 -7.78
CA VAL A 78 -6.06 -5.52 -8.03
C VAL A 78 -5.64 -6.62 -7.05
N SER A 79 -6.37 -6.86 -5.95
CA SER A 79 -5.96 -7.84 -4.94
C SER A 79 -5.83 -9.26 -5.49
N ASN A 80 -6.56 -9.57 -6.57
CA ASN A 80 -6.61 -10.87 -7.22
C ASN A 80 -6.09 -10.84 -8.66
N SER A 81 -5.32 -9.82 -9.04
CA SER A 81 -4.80 -9.70 -10.41
C SER A 81 -3.75 -10.75 -10.77
N SER A 82 -3.07 -11.32 -9.77
CA SER A 82 -2.12 -12.42 -9.96
C SER A 82 -1.94 -13.24 -8.67
N PRO A 83 -1.48 -14.50 -8.76
CA PRO A 83 -1.18 -15.32 -7.57
C PRO A 83 -0.18 -14.64 -6.63
N GLN A 84 0.83 -13.96 -7.18
CA GLN A 84 1.84 -13.24 -6.39
C GLN A 84 1.23 -12.06 -5.64
N MET A 85 0.22 -11.40 -6.23
CA MET A 85 -0.48 -10.31 -5.58
C MET A 85 -1.35 -10.84 -4.44
N SER A 86 -2.15 -11.88 -4.69
CA SER A 86 -2.98 -12.51 -3.67
C SER A 86 -2.16 -13.04 -2.48
N GLU A 87 -0.97 -13.58 -2.73
CA GLU A 87 -0.04 -13.99 -1.68
C GLU A 87 0.44 -12.81 -0.84
N LYS A 88 0.87 -11.71 -1.47
CA LYS A 88 1.26 -10.48 -0.77
C LYS A 88 0.13 -9.92 0.08
N ILE A 89 -1.09 -9.88 -0.46
CA ILE A 89 -2.28 -9.41 0.24
C ILE A 89 -2.57 -10.27 1.46
N THR A 90 -2.47 -11.60 1.33
CA THR A 90 -2.64 -12.53 2.46
C THR A 90 -1.59 -12.28 3.55
N ARG A 91 -0.33 -12.05 3.16
CA ARG A 91 0.75 -11.71 4.11
C ARG A 91 0.54 -10.36 4.77
N PHE A 92 0.02 -9.37 4.05
CA PHE A 92 -0.37 -8.10 4.65
C PHE A 92 -1.47 -8.32 5.67
N ALA A 93 -2.55 -9.02 5.33
CA ALA A 93 -3.66 -9.28 6.23
C ALA A 93 -3.23 -9.99 7.53
N GLN A 94 -2.29 -10.93 7.43
CA GLN A 94 -1.67 -11.63 8.56
C GLN A 94 -0.65 -10.78 9.33
N ASN A 95 -0.24 -9.62 8.80
CA ASN A 95 0.59 -8.69 9.55
C ASN A 95 -0.21 -8.31 10.78
N SER A 96 0.18 -8.86 11.92
CA SER A 96 -0.48 -8.66 13.19
C SER A 96 -0.40 -7.21 13.66
N GLY A 97 0.38 -6.39 12.94
CA GLY A 97 0.94 -5.20 13.52
C GLY A 97 1.73 -5.62 14.75
N PHE A 98 2.56 -6.67 14.69
CA PHE A 98 3.67 -6.93 15.64
C PHE A 98 5.02 -6.98 14.88
N TYR A 99 6.05 -6.26 15.34
CA TYR A 99 7.44 -6.33 14.81
C TYR A 99 8.37 -6.62 15.98
N ARG A 100 9.21 -7.66 15.86
CA ARG A 100 10.09 -8.15 16.93
C ARG A 100 9.41 -8.32 18.30
N GLY A 101 8.24 -8.95 18.35
CA GLY A 101 7.58 -9.30 19.62
C GLY A 101 6.94 -8.15 20.39
N LYS A 102 6.81 -6.97 19.78
CA LYS A 102 6.03 -5.83 20.27
C LYS A 102 4.84 -5.60 19.34
N LYS A 103 3.68 -5.24 19.89
CA LYS A 103 2.58 -4.69 19.09
C LYS A 103 3.14 -3.43 18.43
N TRP A 104 2.90 -3.22 17.14
CA TRP A 104 3.37 -2.07 16.40
C TRP A 104 2.92 -0.81 17.13
N PHE A 105 1.72 -0.83 17.74
CA PHE A 105 1.16 0.28 18.51
C PHE A 105 0.33 -0.24 19.69
N ASP A 106 0.65 0.20 20.91
CA ASP A 106 -0.12 -0.12 22.13
C ASP A 106 -1.38 0.79 22.24
N ASN A 107 -1.36 1.96 21.59
CA ASN A 107 -2.53 2.82 21.37
C ASN A 107 -2.45 3.59 20.03
N ILE A 108 -3.50 4.34 19.67
CA ILE A 108 -3.57 5.10 18.41
C ILE A 108 -2.60 6.30 18.34
N ASP A 109 -2.08 6.75 19.48
CA ASP A 109 -1.09 7.82 19.58
C ASP A 109 0.33 7.33 19.29
N ASP A 110 0.68 6.07 19.63
CA ASP A 110 1.92 5.45 19.18
C ASP A 110 1.93 5.29 17.65
N TYR A 111 0.77 4.97 17.07
CA TYR A 111 0.58 4.93 15.62
C TYR A 111 0.80 6.30 14.98
N ARG A 112 0.23 7.35 15.60
CA ARG A 112 0.41 8.74 15.18
C ARG A 112 1.88 9.16 15.30
N ASN A 113 2.53 8.89 16.43
CA ASN A 113 3.92 9.28 16.66
C ASN A 113 4.91 8.53 15.76
N ALA A 114 4.68 7.26 15.43
CA ALA A 114 5.52 6.53 14.48
C ALA A 114 5.29 6.94 13.01
N LEU A 115 4.12 7.49 12.69
CA LEU A 115 3.84 8.05 11.36
C LEU A 115 4.35 9.48 11.17
N TYR A 116 4.67 10.19 12.25
CA TYR A 116 5.16 11.58 12.25
C TYR A 116 6.51 11.76 12.96
N ALA A 117 7.23 10.67 13.23
CA ALA A 117 8.61 10.73 13.70
C ALA A 117 9.53 10.76 12.49
N ASP A 118 10.16 11.91 12.27
CA ASP A 118 11.18 12.16 11.25
C ASP A 118 12.41 11.24 11.40
#